data_AF-A0A7C5RX31-F1
#
_entry.id   AF-A0A7C5RX31-F1
#
_cell.length_a   1.000
_cell.length_b   1.000
_cell.length_c   1.000
_cell.angle_alpha   90.00
_cell.angle_beta   90.00
_cell.angle_gamma   90.00
#
_symmetry.space_group_name_H-M   'P 1'
#
loop_
_entity.id
_entity.type
_entity.pdbx_description
1 polymer ?
#
loop_
_entity_poly.entity_id
_entity_poly.type
_entity_poly.pdbx_seq_one_letter_code
_entity_poly.pdbx_strand_id
1 'polypeptide(L)'
;PELQFKIFEGWAEGDGEAKGNNKNRNTCTTTSEELVWQMYHILLRNRIRASIRRDKKRLGRKQSWRLDVYNKEQIKEEFTKIRNDFLFRRIRKIEKVPMYMGGNLYNLEVEDDNTYIVSSVAVHNCVAMSLAKILGVMHQVNEGEWIDFSPGFIYQQRANKPSGGMGGIDAWEIVRKNGALLDVFFPSQGKNDSYLDSYQVKDYEKQIASVFKISNYVVLPIKDIDTIASTIQKTGKAVMVWYWWNYDEWDINVPTIKYPDLTPETAIGRHSVAAVDFTLYQNKKALIIEDSWSKNHGINGQRIITEDFHSQRNFFAAYPINFQFEDSTTVKPSYTFNNDLKYGMTNNPEVKILQDALKYFGFFPVNTDSTGNYFGLTAKAVYNWQVKYQVAPIEELNALQGKVFGPASRVKMNELLKVG
;
A
#
# COMPACT_ATOMS: atom_id res chain seq x y z
N PRO A 1 34.11 -5.41 5.23
CA PRO A 1 34.08 -3.92 5.35
C PRO A 1 35.34 -3.26 4.78
N GLU A 2 36.53 -3.75 5.17
CA GLU A 2 37.83 -3.19 4.76
C GLU A 2 38.07 -3.26 3.24
N LEU A 3 37.70 -4.36 2.57
CA LEU A 3 37.81 -4.47 1.11
C LEU A 3 36.92 -3.46 0.37
N GLN A 4 35.72 -3.17 0.91
CA GLN A 4 34.84 -2.12 0.35
C GLN A 4 35.43 -0.73 0.55
N PHE A 5 36.23 -0.52 1.60
CA PHE A 5 36.89 0.75 1.84
C PHE A 5 37.88 1.10 0.72
N LYS A 6 38.54 0.10 0.11
CA LYS A 6 39.41 0.32 -1.06
C LYS A 6 38.68 0.92 -2.27
N ILE A 7 37.39 0.61 -2.42
CA ILE A 7 36.53 1.21 -3.45
C ILE A 7 36.35 2.71 -3.17
N PHE A 8 36.11 3.07 -1.90
CA PHE A 8 36.02 4.46 -1.50
C PHE A 8 37.36 5.19 -1.68
N GLU A 9 38.49 4.58 -1.30
CA GLU A 9 39.82 5.19 -1.48
C GLU A 9 40.09 5.50 -2.96
N GLY A 10 39.88 4.55 -3.86
CA GLY A 10 40.07 4.78 -5.30
C GLY A 10 39.14 5.86 -5.85
N TRP A 11 37.88 5.90 -5.40
CA TRP A 11 36.96 6.97 -5.78
C TRP A 11 37.39 8.34 -5.25
N ALA A 12 37.83 8.40 -3.99
CA ALA A 12 38.29 9.63 -3.35
C ALA A 12 39.64 10.13 -3.91
N GLU A 13 40.51 9.26 -4.40
CA GLU A 13 41.74 9.64 -5.09
C GLU A 13 41.47 10.32 -6.44
N GLY A 14 40.42 9.89 -7.15
CA GLY A 14 40.02 10.48 -8.43
C GLY A 14 39.17 11.74 -8.29
N ASP A 15 38.09 11.66 -7.50
CA ASP A 15 37.05 12.70 -7.39
C ASP A 15 37.12 13.51 -6.08
N GLY A 16 38.12 13.25 -5.24
CA GLY A 16 38.34 13.94 -3.98
C GLY A 16 39.21 15.18 -4.12
N GLU A 17 38.85 16.20 -3.35
CA GLU A 17 39.64 17.41 -3.15
C GLU A 17 39.94 17.56 -1.65
N ALA A 18 41.23 17.58 -1.31
CA ALA A 18 41.67 18.07 -0.01
C ALA A 18 41.59 19.61 -0.04
N LYS A 19 40.59 20.21 0.62
CA LYS A 19 40.46 21.67 0.59
C LYS A 19 41.67 22.34 1.24
N GLY A 20 42.29 23.25 0.49
CA GLY A 20 43.47 24.04 0.89
C GLY A 20 43.41 24.63 2.31
N ASN A 21 44.59 24.73 2.93
CA ASN A 21 44.91 25.13 4.31
C ASN A 21 44.20 24.38 5.45
N ASN A 22 43.20 23.55 5.17
CA ASN A 22 42.52 22.75 6.18
C ASN A 22 42.69 21.26 5.83
N LYS A 23 43.88 20.72 6.14
CA LYS A 23 44.31 19.31 5.93
C LYS A 23 43.42 18.24 6.60
N ASN A 24 42.24 18.62 7.11
CA ASN A 24 41.44 17.89 8.07
C ASN A 24 40.07 17.44 7.53
N ARG A 25 39.78 17.73 6.25
CA ARG A 25 38.54 17.33 5.59
C ARG A 25 38.78 16.95 4.13
N ASN A 26 38.49 15.70 3.81
CA ASN A 26 38.46 15.24 2.42
C ASN A 26 37.05 15.40 1.89
N THR A 27 36.91 16.07 0.75
CA THR A 27 35.61 16.31 0.14
C THR A 27 35.58 15.62 -1.21
N CYS A 28 34.65 14.70 -1.42
CA CYS A 28 34.42 14.07 -2.74
C CYS A 28 33.13 14.64 -3.34
N THR A 29 33.09 14.84 -4.66
CA THR A 29 31.90 15.39 -5.35
C THR A 29 31.47 14.47 -6.47
N THR A 30 30.16 14.25 -6.63
CA THR A 30 29.61 13.48 -7.75
C THR A 30 28.27 14.05 -8.20
N THR A 31 27.87 13.78 -9.44
CA THR A 31 26.52 14.07 -9.93
C THR A 31 25.53 12.91 -9.72
N SER A 32 26.01 11.75 -9.25
CA SER A 32 25.18 10.58 -8.95
C SER A 32 24.78 10.57 -7.47
N GLU A 33 23.47 10.65 -7.22
CA GLU A 33 22.91 10.52 -5.86
C GLU A 33 23.17 9.10 -5.30
N GLU A 34 22.99 8.08 -6.13
CA GLU A 34 23.21 6.69 -5.72
C GLU A 34 24.66 6.44 -5.31
N LEU A 35 25.63 6.93 -6.11
CA LEU A 35 27.04 6.75 -5.83
C LEU A 35 27.44 7.41 -4.51
N VAL A 36 26.97 8.64 -4.24
CA VAL A 36 27.32 9.34 -3.00
C VAL A 36 26.79 8.61 -1.76
N TRP A 37 25.61 7.99 -1.86
CA TRP A 37 25.03 7.17 -0.78
C TRP A 37 25.78 5.85 -0.59
N GLN A 38 26.16 5.17 -1.67
CA GLN A 38 26.98 3.96 -1.59
C GLN A 38 28.31 4.23 -0.87
N MET A 39 29.00 5.32 -1.24
CA MET A 39 30.26 5.74 -0.62
C MET A 39 30.07 6.13 0.84
N TYR A 40 28.99 6.84 1.16
CA TYR A 40 28.61 7.14 2.54
C TYR A 40 28.41 5.88 3.39
N HIS A 41 27.70 4.87 2.88
CA HIS A 41 27.49 3.61 3.60
C HIS A 41 28.79 2.82 3.78
N ILE A 42 29.68 2.81 2.79
CA ILE A 42 31.02 2.23 2.91
C ILE A 42 31.79 2.88 4.07
N LEU A 43 31.76 4.22 4.16
CA LEU A 43 32.40 4.94 5.25
C LEU A 43 31.80 4.58 6.61
N LEU A 44 30.47 4.54 6.73
CA LEU A 44 29.79 4.18 7.98
C LEU A 44 30.13 2.74 8.43
N ARG A 45 30.14 1.77 7.52
CA ARG A 45 30.53 0.37 7.81
C ARG A 45 31.97 0.25 8.30
N ASN A 46 32.83 1.19 7.91
CA ASN A 46 34.22 1.28 8.38
C ASN A 46 34.38 2.22 9.59
N ARG A 47 33.26 2.60 10.22
CA ARG A 47 33.21 3.50 11.38
C ARG A 47 33.86 4.87 11.11
N ILE A 48 33.80 5.31 9.86
CA ILE A 48 34.28 6.61 9.40
C ILE A 48 33.09 7.58 9.29
N ARG A 49 33.24 8.74 9.91
CA ARG A 49 32.19 9.76 9.94
C ARG A 49 32.23 10.58 8.65
N ALA A 50 31.07 10.74 8.04
CA ALA A 50 30.91 11.57 6.86
C ALA A 50 29.59 12.34 6.88
N SER A 51 29.43 13.31 5.99
CA SER A 51 28.16 13.98 5.72
C SER A 51 27.95 14.17 4.24
N ILE A 52 26.75 13.83 3.77
CA ILE A 52 26.30 14.16 2.43
C ILE A 52 25.69 15.56 2.44
N ARG A 53 25.98 16.35 1.41
CA ARG A 53 25.31 17.62 1.12
C ARG A 53 24.85 17.64 -0.32
N ARG A 54 23.64 18.15 -0.54
CA ARG A 54 23.15 18.51 -1.86
C ARG A 54 23.59 19.95 -2.15
N ASP A 55 24.41 20.16 -3.17
CA ASP A 55 24.84 21.51 -3.55
C ASP A 55 23.70 22.26 -4.25
N LYS A 56 23.72 23.59 -4.19
CA LYS A 56 22.76 24.43 -4.93
C LYS A 56 22.94 24.22 -6.43
N LYS A 57 21.88 23.79 -7.13
CA LYS A 57 21.91 23.60 -8.59
C LYS A 57 22.23 24.93 -9.28
N ARG A 58 23.26 24.92 -10.13
CA ARG A 58 23.65 26.07 -10.96
C ARG A 58 23.05 25.92 -12.35
N LEU A 59 22.66 27.03 -12.97
CA LEU A 59 22.11 27.05 -14.32
C LEU A 59 23.09 26.37 -15.31
N GLY A 60 22.57 25.51 -16.17
CA GLY A 60 23.38 24.77 -17.15
C GLY A 60 24.24 23.62 -16.59
N ARG A 61 24.13 23.28 -15.29
CA ARG A 61 24.88 22.16 -14.68
C ARG A 61 23.94 21.09 -14.11
N LYS A 62 24.40 19.84 -14.13
CA LYS A 62 23.75 18.73 -13.41
C LYS A 62 23.77 19.00 -11.90
N GLN A 63 22.77 18.48 -11.19
CA GLN A 63 22.76 18.49 -9.73
C GLN A 63 24.01 17.77 -9.21
N SER A 64 24.72 18.36 -8.26
CA SER A 64 25.87 17.74 -7.61
C SER A 64 25.60 17.46 -6.14
N TRP A 65 26.29 16.44 -5.65
CA TRP A 65 26.30 15.97 -4.29
C TRP A 65 27.73 15.95 -3.78
N ARG A 66 27.90 16.32 -2.52
CA ARG A 66 29.19 16.40 -1.86
C ARG A 66 29.21 15.45 -0.68
N LEU A 67 30.25 14.64 -0.58
CA LEU A 67 30.57 13.83 0.58
C LEU A 67 31.75 14.45 1.32
N ASP A 68 31.48 15.03 2.48
CA ASP A 68 32.52 15.53 3.39
C ASP A 68 32.91 14.41 4.36
N VAL A 69 34.17 13.99 4.31
CA VAL A 69 34.76 12.98 5.19
C VAL A 69 35.63 13.69 6.22
N TYR A 70 35.43 13.36 7.50
CA TYR A 70 36.05 14.05 8.61
C TYR A 70 37.09 13.17 9.31
N ASN A 71 38.27 13.72 9.59
CA ASN A 71 39.28 13.03 10.38
C ASN A 71 38.81 12.82 11.83
N LYS A 72 39.18 11.68 12.42
CA LYS A 72 38.74 11.21 13.75
C LYS A 72 39.01 12.21 14.88
N GLU A 73 40.03 13.05 14.74
CA GLU A 73 40.55 13.94 15.80
C GLU A 73 39.72 15.22 16.02
N GLN A 74 38.85 15.63 15.08
CA GLN A 74 38.23 16.97 15.12
C GLN A 74 36.71 17.04 15.25
N ILE A 75 35.97 15.95 15.00
CA ILE A 75 34.56 15.94 15.38
C ILE A 75 34.52 15.77 16.89
N LYS A 76 34.41 16.89 17.61
CA LYS A 76 34.05 16.90 19.03
C LYS A 76 32.91 15.91 19.21
N GLU A 77 33.09 14.94 20.09
CA GLU A 77 32.10 13.86 20.32
C GLU A 77 30.69 14.41 20.60
N GLU A 78 30.61 15.67 21.05
CA GLU A 78 29.36 16.41 21.30
C GLU A 78 28.42 16.54 20.08
N PHE A 79 28.89 16.37 18.84
CA PHE A 79 28.05 16.55 17.64
C PHE A 79 27.65 15.26 16.94
N THR A 80 28.54 14.26 16.93
CA THR A 80 28.31 12.98 16.27
C THR A 80 29.19 11.93 16.91
N LYS A 81 28.60 10.82 17.36
CA LYS A 81 29.29 9.75 18.07
C LYS A 81 28.91 8.40 17.48
N ILE A 82 29.88 7.50 17.30
CA ILE A 82 29.61 6.10 16.96
C ILE A 82 29.84 5.30 18.24
N ARG A 83 28.80 4.62 18.74
CA ARG A 83 28.88 3.78 19.96
C ARG A 83 28.03 2.53 19.75
N ASN A 84 28.57 1.36 20.07
CA ASN A 84 27.86 0.08 19.98
C ASN A 84 27.16 -0.12 18.63
N ASP A 85 27.87 0.18 17.53
CA ASP A 85 27.37 0.12 16.15
C ASP A 85 26.28 1.14 15.74
N PHE A 86 25.87 2.03 16.64
CA PHE A 86 24.95 3.14 16.35
C PHE A 86 25.68 4.46 16.07
N LEU A 87 25.18 5.24 15.11
CA LEU A 87 25.61 6.62 14.84
C LEU A 87 24.64 7.61 15.50
N PHE A 88 25.08 8.23 16.59
CA PHE A 88 24.36 9.31 17.26
C PHE A 88 24.69 10.65 16.62
N ARG A 89 23.67 11.50 16.39
CA ARG A 89 23.84 12.89 15.93
C ARG A 89 23.08 13.85 16.84
N ARG A 90 23.73 14.96 17.19
CA ARG A 90 23.09 16.04 17.96
C ARG A 90 22.06 16.77 17.11
N ILE A 91 20.85 16.94 17.65
CA ILE A 91 19.82 17.81 17.09
C ILE A 91 20.36 19.25 17.11
N ARG A 92 20.46 19.89 15.93
CA ARG A 92 21.06 21.24 15.79
C ARG A 92 20.07 22.37 15.85
N LYS A 93 18.82 22.11 15.48
CA LYS A 93 17.75 23.10 15.41
C LYS A 93 16.44 22.39 15.65
N ILE A 94 15.61 22.99 16.49
CA ILE A 94 14.21 22.62 16.64
C ILE A 94 13.43 23.83 16.14
N GLU A 95 12.67 23.65 15.07
CA GLU A 95 11.77 24.67 14.55
C GLU A 95 10.38 24.43 15.14
N LYS A 96 9.84 25.42 15.84
CA LYS A 96 8.48 25.39 16.34
C LYS A 96 7.60 26.05 15.30
N VAL A 97 6.75 25.26 14.65
CA VAL A 97 5.80 25.74 13.64
C VAL A 97 4.44 25.94 14.35
N PRO A 98 3.76 27.09 14.21
CA PRO A 98 2.44 27.26 14.79
C PRO A 98 1.48 26.23 14.17
N MET A 99 0.82 25.48 15.06
CA MET A 99 -0.09 24.41 14.70
C MET A 99 -1.33 24.99 14.01
N TYR A 100 -1.47 24.76 12.70
CA TYR A 100 -2.71 25.11 12.01
C TYR A 100 -3.78 24.09 12.41
N MET A 101 -4.87 24.58 13.02
CA MET A 101 -6.14 23.86 13.27
C MET A 101 -6.19 22.81 14.40
N GLY A 102 -5.84 23.17 15.64
CA GLY A 102 -6.47 22.58 16.84
C GLY A 102 -6.36 21.06 17.06
N GLY A 103 -5.52 20.34 16.33
CA GLY A 103 -5.28 18.91 16.55
C GLY A 103 -4.51 18.67 17.85
N ASN A 104 -4.90 17.67 18.62
CA ASN A 104 -4.15 17.28 19.81
C ASN A 104 -2.72 16.86 19.41
N LEU A 105 -1.70 17.50 19.98
CA LEU A 105 -0.31 17.09 19.86
C LEU A 105 -0.07 15.94 20.85
N TYR A 106 -0.03 14.72 20.34
CA TYR A 106 0.34 13.56 21.15
C TYR A 106 1.86 13.55 21.32
N ASN A 107 2.33 13.44 22.57
CA ASN A 107 3.74 13.21 22.86
C ASN A 107 4.10 11.82 22.31
N LEU A 108 4.97 11.76 21.29
CA LEU A 108 5.46 10.50 20.70
C LEU A 108 6.76 10.05 21.39
N GLU A 109 6.85 10.23 22.70
CA GLU A 109 7.83 9.48 23.49
C GLU A 109 7.35 8.03 23.52
N VAL A 110 7.91 7.23 22.61
CA VAL A 110 7.88 5.78 22.66
C VAL A 110 9.17 5.33 23.36
N GLU A 111 9.08 4.36 24.28
CA GLU A 111 10.27 3.83 24.98
C GLU A 111 11.32 3.28 24.01
N ASP A 112 10.93 2.87 22.79
CA ASP A 112 11.82 2.33 21.75
C ASP A 112 11.43 2.77 20.30
N ASP A 113 12.44 2.83 19.42
CA ASP A 113 12.44 3.49 18.10
C ASP A 113 11.70 2.68 16.98
N ASN A 114 10.52 3.17 16.60
CA ASN A 114 9.54 2.73 15.57
C ASN A 114 9.87 2.74 14.07
N THR A 115 11.10 2.96 13.58
CA THR A 115 11.28 3.43 12.18
C THR A 115 12.13 2.53 11.25
N TYR A 116 11.74 2.41 9.97
CA TYR A 116 12.61 1.86 8.92
C TYR A 116 13.25 2.99 8.08
N ILE A 117 14.48 2.76 7.64
CA ILE A 117 15.37 3.82 7.16
C ILE A 117 15.46 3.82 5.62
N VAL A 118 14.90 4.84 4.97
CA VAL A 118 15.20 5.19 3.58
C VAL A 118 16.10 6.42 3.57
N SER A 119 17.29 6.31 2.99
CA SER A 119 18.26 7.42 2.94
C SER A 119 18.57 8.04 4.33
N SER A 120 18.76 7.19 5.34
CA SER A 120 18.97 7.61 6.73
C SER A 120 17.76 8.29 7.40
N VAL A 121 16.54 8.13 6.87
CA VAL A 121 15.30 8.70 7.43
C VAL A 121 14.21 7.64 7.59
N ALA A 122 13.55 7.65 8.75
CA ALA A 122 12.27 7.01 9.03
C ALA A 122 11.22 7.30 7.95
N VAL A 123 10.64 6.30 7.31
CA VAL A 123 9.46 6.49 6.44
C VAL A 123 8.35 5.56 6.90
N HIS A 124 7.09 5.90 6.61
CA HIS A 124 5.92 5.15 7.11
C HIS A 124 4.88 4.95 5.99
N ASN A 125 5.32 4.62 4.79
CA ASN A 125 4.49 4.53 3.57
C ASN A 125 4.17 3.09 3.11
N CYS A 126 4.37 2.09 3.97
CA CYS A 126 4.19 0.67 3.65
C CYS A 126 2.79 0.31 3.11
N VAL A 127 1.74 0.96 3.62
CA VAL A 127 0.35 0.75 3.16
C VAL A 127 0.16 1.18 1.71
N ALA A 128 0.74 2.32 1.32
CA ALA A 128 0.66 2.79 -0.05
C ALA A 128 1.50 1.92 -1.00
N MET A 129 2.66 1.44 -0.53
CA MET A 129 3.51 0.50 -1.26
C MET A 129 2.80 -0.83 -1.54
N SER A 130 2.20 -1.44 -0.51
CA SER A 130 1.46 -2.70 -0.67
C SER A 130 0.26 -2.51 -1.60
N LEU A 131 -0.47 -1.41 -1.48
CA LEU A 131 -1.60 -1.12 -2.37
C LEU A 131 -1.17 -0.92 -3.83
N ALA A 132 -0.10 -0.15 -4.08
CA ALA A 132 0.43 0.03 -5.44
C ALA A 132 0.83 -1.30 -6.08
N LYS A 133 1.47 -2.20 -5.31
CA LYS A 133 1.80 -3.56 -5.76
C LYS A 133 0.54 -4.37 -6.12
N ILE A 134 -0.48 -4.31 -5.28
CA ILE A 134 -1.75 -5.02 -5.51
C ILE A 134 -2.46 -4.51 -6.76
N LEU A 135 -2.44 -3.19 -7.01
CA LEU A 135 -3.01 -2.61 -8.22
C LEU A 135 -2.26 -3.05 -9.47
N GLY A 136 -0.92 -3.14 -9.42
CA GLY A 136 -0.11 -3.69 -10.51
C GLY A 136 -0.46 -5.15 -10.81
N VAL A 137 -0.61 -5.99 -9.77
CA VAL A 137 -1.05 -7.39 -9.92
C VAL A 137 -2.45 -7.45 -10.52
N MET A 138 -3.38 -6.64 -10.03
CA MET A 138 -4.73 -6.60 -10.58
C MET A 138 -4.74 -6.17 -12.06
N HIS A 139 -3.92 -5.20 -12.44
CA HIS A 139 -3.81 -4.78 -13.84
C HIS A 139 -3.25 -5.90 -14.72
N GLN A 140 -2.20 -6.58 -14.26
CA GLN A 140 -1.62 -7.73 -14.96
C GLN A 140 -2.61 -8.88 -15.13
N VAL A 141 -3.47 -9.13 -14.13
CA VAL A 141 -4.50 -10.15 -14.18
C VAL A 141 -5.61 -9.78 -15.16
N ASN A 142 -6.03 -8.52 -15.18
CA ASN A 142 -7.15 -8.06 -16.00
C ASN A 142 -6.74 -7.84 -17.47
N GLU A 143 -5.60 -7.19 -17.69
CA GLU A 143 -5.19 -6.68 -19.02
C GLU A 143 -4.02 -7.47 -19.63
N GLY A 144 -3.41 -8.38 -18.87
CA GLY A 144 -2.25 -9.14 -19.35
C GLY A 144 -0.93 -8.36 -19.36
N GLU A 145 -0.90 -7.12 -18.83
CA GLU A 145 0.31 -6.30 -18.73
C GLU A 145 0.55 -5.71 -17.34
N TRP A 146 1.82 -5.59 -16.96
CA TRP A 146 2.25 -5.01 -15.69
C TRP A 146 2.38 -3.49 -15.78
N ILE A 147 1.84 -2.79 -14.78
CA ILE A 147 2.00 -1.35 -14.64
C ILE A 147 2.42 -1.01 -13.20
N ASP A 148 3.42 -0.12 -13.10
CA ASP A 148 3.84 0.46 -11.82
C ASP A 148 2.97 1.66 -11.45
N PHE A 149 2.27 1.53 -10.33
CA PHE A 149 1.51 2.62 -9.71
C PHE A 149 2.37 3.37 -8.69
N SER A 150 2.14 4.68 -8.56
CA SER A 150 2.81 5.57 -7.61
C SER A 150 2.25 5.38 -6.19
N PRO A 151 2.98 4.75 -5.25
CA PRO A 151 2.60 4.75 -3.85
C PRO A 151 2.60 6.17 -3.27
N GLY A 152 3.46 7.06 -3.77
CA GLY A 152 3.46 8.46 -3.37
C GLY A 152 2.13 9.16 -3.65
N PHE A 153 1.51 8.86 -4.80
CA PHE A 153 0.21 9.43 -5.14
C PHE A 153 -0.88 9.03 -4.14
N ILE A 154 -0.86 7.79 -3.69
CA ILE A 154 -1.80 7.28 -2.69
C ILE A 154 -1.48 7.90 -1.32
N TYR A 155 -0.21 7.86 -0.91
CA TYR A 155 0.24 8.29 0.41
C TYR A 155 0.02 9.78 0.68
N GLN A 156 0.16 10.63 -0.34
CA GLN A 156 -0.04 12.07 -0.18
C GLN A 156 -1.53 12.45 0.02
N GLN A 157 -2.47 11.52 -0.15
CA GLN A 157 -3.90 11.80 -0.01
C GLN A 157 -4.46 11.31 1.32
N ARG A 158 -3.61 10.70 2.16
CA ARG A 158 -3.99 10.16 3.46
C ARG A 158 -4.64 11.21 4.36
N ALA A 159 -5.66 10.78 5.10
CA ALA A 159 -6.42 11.64 6.00
C ALA A 159 -5.60 12.13 7.20
N ASN A 160 -4.58 11.37 7.63
CA ASN A 160 -3.77 11.64 8.82
C ASN A 160 -2.58 12.60 8.57
N LYS A 161 -2.57 13.35 7.47
CA LYS A 161 -1.52 14.35 7.23
C LYS A 161 -1.48 15.41 8.34
N PRO A 162 -0.27 15.88 8.74
CA PRO A 162 1.06 15.53 8.21
C PRO A 162 1.72 14.31 8.89
N SER A 163 1.02 13.60 9.78
CA SER A 163 1.58 12.44 10.48
C SER A 163 2.01 11.34 9.50
N GLY A 164 3.07 10.61 9.86
CA GLY A 164 3.48 9.41 9.14
C GLY A 164 2.47 8.27 9.31
N GLY A 165 2.58 7.25 8.46
CA GLY A 165 1.68 6.10 8.47
C GLY A 165 0.43 6.37 7.65
N MET A 166 -0.38 5.35 7.44
CA MET A 166 -1.63 5.46 6.69
C MET A 166 -2.62 4.40 7.18
N GLY A 167 -3.91 4.73 7.23
CA GLY A 167 -4.96 3.76 7.55
C GLY A 167 -5.31 2.89 6.35
N GLY A 168 -5.62 1.61 6.57
CA GLY A 168 -5.91 0.67 5.48
C GLY A 168 -7.16 1.06 4.71
N ILE A 169 -8.27 1.30 5.43
CA ILE A 169 -9.54 1.77 4.85
C ILE A 169 -9.36 3.09 4.10
N ASP A 170 -8.56 4.02 4.66
CA ASP A 170 -8.26 5.30 4.02
C ASP A 170 -7.54 5.10 2.67
N ALA A 171 -6.53 4.22 2.62
CA ALA A 171 -5.82 3.89 1.39
C ALA A 171 -6.74 3.32 0.31
N TRP A 172 -7.62 2.38 0.68
CA TRP A 172 -8.60 1.82 -0.24
C TRP A 172 -9.62 2.86 -0.72
N GLU A 173 -10.10 3.73 0.16
CA GLU A 173 -11.04 4.80 -0.19
C GLU A 173 -10.41 5.83 -1.13
N ILE A 174 -9.12 6.14 -0.97
CA ILE A 174 -8.39 7.03 -1.87
C ILE A 174 -8.37 6.45 -3.29
N VAL A 175 -7.98 5.19 -3.44
CA VAL A 175 -7.93 4.56 -4.78
C VAL A 175 -9.34 4.36 -5.36
N ARG A 176 -10.35 4.09 -4.52
CA ARG A 176 -11.75 3.98 -4.97
C ARG A 176 -12.30 5.33 -5.48
N LYS A 177 -12.00 6.43 -4.78
CA LYS A 177 -12.56 7.76 -5.11
C LYS A 177 -11.75 8.49 -6.18
N ASN A 178 -10.43 8.39 -6.11
CA ASN A 178 -9.50 9.22 -6.88
C ASN A 178 -8.68 8.41 -7.88
N GLY A 179 -8.61 7.09 -7.71
CA GLY A 179 -7.81 6.19 -8.53
C GLY A 179 -6.34 6.17 -8.13
N ALA A 180 -5.50 5.64 -9.01
CA ALA A 180 -4.06 5.52 -8.78
C ALA A 180 -3.28 6.07 -9.97
N LEU A 181 -2.27 6.90 -9.69
CA LEU A 181 -1.40 7.46 -10.70
C LEU A 181 -0.29 6.47 -11.06
N LEU A 182 0.16 6.48 -12.31
CA LEU A 182 1.35 5.71 -12.72
C LEU A 182 2.63 6.30 -12.11
N ASP A 183 3.57 5.45 -11.68
CA ASP A 183 4.80 5.90 -11.02
C ASP A 183 5.66 6.81 -11.91
N VAL A 184 5.58 6.66 -13.25
CA VAL A 184 6.27 7.54 -14.20
C VAL A 184 5.91 9.03 -14.03
N PHE A 185 4.69 9.34 -13.58
CA PHE A 185 4.26 10.73 -13.36
C PHE A 185 4.62 11.23 -11.97
N PHE A 186 4.66 10.34 -10.96
CA PHE A 186 5.10 10.67 -9.62
C PHE A 186 6.03 9.58 -9.06
N PRO A 187 7.33 9.64 -9.40
CA PRO A 187 8.30 8.62 -8.99
C PRO A 187 8.57 8.70 -7.49
N SER A 188 8.08 7.72 -6.76
CA SER A 188 8.00 7.77 -5.30
C SER A 188 8.82 6.71 -4.58
N GLN A 189 9.33 5.72 -5.32
CA GLN A 189 10.23 4.71 -4.76
C GLN A 189 11.53 5.32 -4.23
N GLY A 190 11.97 4.84 -3.06
CA GLY A 190 13.19 5.32 -2.39
C GLY A 190 13.14 6.77 -1.89
N LYS A 191 11.95 7.38 -1.87
CA LYS A 191 11.72 8.75 -1.37
C LYS A 191 11.20 8.74 0.05
N ASN A 192 11.45 9.83 0.79
CA ASN A 192 11.00 10.00 2.16
C ASN A 192 9.67 10.75 2.28
N ASP A 193 9.04 10.67 3.45
CA ASP A 193 7.74 11.29 3.72
C ASP A 193 7.72 12.80 3.40
N SER A 194 8.81 13.52 3.70
CA SER A 194 8.93 14.95 3.37
C SER A 194 8.89 15.23 1.86
N TYR A 195 9.53 14.39 1.06
CA TYR A 195 9.43 14.48 -0.40
C TYR A 195 8.00 14.19 -0.87
N LEU A 196 7.39 13.13 -0.35
CA LEU A 196 6.03 12.74 -0.73
C LEU A 196 5.01 13.81 -0.36
N ASP A 197 5.16 14.45 0.80
CA ASP A 197 4.24 15.47 1.29
C ASP A 197 4.44 16.83 0.62
N SER A 198 5.63 17.11 0.07
CA SER A 198 5.90 18.35 -0.67
C SER A 198 5.59 18.26 -2.17
N TYR A 199 5.30 17.06 -2.69
CA TYR A 199 4.93 16.89 -4.09
C TYR A 199 3.58 17.55 -4.38
N GLN A 200 3.55 18.41 -5.39
CA GLN A 200 2.32 19.08 -5.83
C GLN A 200 1.70 18.32 -6.99
N VAL A 201 0.60 17.62 -6.69
CA VAL A 201 -0.20 16.91 -7.69
C VAL A 201 -0.84 17.89 -8.66
N LYS A 202 -0.52 17.72 -9.93
CA LYS A 202 -1.10 18.54 -11.00
C LYS A 202 -2.47 17.99 -11.39
N ASP A 203 -3.32 18.83 -11.95
CA ASP A 203 -4.69 18.41 -12.26
C ASP A 203 -4.75 17.34 -13.35
N TYR A 204 -3.84 17.37 -14.34
CA TYR A 204 -3.76 16.29 -15.33
C TYR A 204 -3.33 14.95 -14.70
N GLU A 205 -2.51 14.97 -13.65
CA GLU A 205 -2.11 13.75 -12.92
C GLU A 205 -3.32 13.17 -12.18
N LYS A 206 -4.20 14.02 -11.61
CA LYS A 206 -5.47 13.57 -11.03
C LYS A 206 -6.40 12.96 -12.09
N GLN A 207 -6.47 13.56 -13.28
CA GLN A 207 -7.27 13.05 -14.39
C GLN A 207 -6.77 11.68 -14.85
N ILE A 208 -5.45 11.51 -15.01
CA ILE A 208 -4.85 10.21 -15.35
C ILE A 208 -5.14 9.18 -14.25
N ALA A 209 -4.92 9.56 -12.98
CA ALA A 209 -5.17 8.66 -11.87
C ALA A 209 -6.62 8.18 -11.84
N SER A 210 -7.57 9.06 -12.19
CA SER A 210 -9.00 8.76 -12.17
C SER A 210 -9.43 7.63 -13.13
N VAL A 211 -8.62 7.31 -14.14
CA VAL A 211 -8.83 6.17 -15.04
C VAL A 211 -8.67 4.85 -14.31
N PHE A 212 -7.74 4.78 -13.35
CA PHE A 212 -7.42 3.57 -12.59
C PHE A 212 -8.17 3.48 -11.26
N LYS A 213 -9.42 3.96 -11.23
CA LYS A 213 -10.28 3.77 -10.06
C LYS A 213 -10.68 2.31 -9.92
N ILE A 214 -10.56 1.80 -8.71
CA ILE A 214 -11.20 0.53 -8.35
C ILE A 214 -12.68 0.77 -8.11
N SER A 215 -13.50 -0.18 -8.52
CA SER A 215 -14.94 -0.13 -8.27
C SER A 215 -15.24 -0.12 -6.77
N ASN A 216 -14.63 -1.07 -6.06
CA ASN A 216 -14.73 -1.25 -4.62
C ASN A 216 -13.62 -2.19 -4.14
N TYR A 217 -13.61 -2.50 -2.84
CA TYR A 217 -12.72 -3.47 -2.21
C TYR A 217 -13.51 -4.30 -1.20
N VAL A 218 -12.95 -5.46 -0.84
CA VAL A 218 -13.54 -6.36 0.17
C VAL A 218 -12.55 -6.53 1.29
N VAL A 219 -13.01 -6.27 2.52
CA VAL A 219 -12.29 -6.62 3.74
C VAL A 219 -12.55 -8.10 4.02
N LEU A 220 -11.47 -8.87 4.18
CA LEU A 220 -11.52 -10.30 4.43
C LEU A 220 -11.44 -10.59 5.94
N PRO A 221 -11.90 -11.77 6.38
CA PRO A 221 -11.60 -12.29 7.71
C PRO A 221 -10.10 -12.23 7.99
N ILE A 222 -9.74 -11.75 9.18
CA ILE A 222 -8.35 -11.76 9.65
C ILE A 222 -8.00 -13.13 10.19
N LYS A 223 -6.71 -13.46 10.22
CA LYS A 223 -6.17 -14.70 10.82
C LYS A 223 -6.61 -16.01 10.13
N ASP A 224 -7.26 -15.91 8.98
CA ASP A 224 -7.75 -17.03 8.18
C ASP A 224 -6.97 -17.14 6.87
N ILE A 225 -5.93 -17.99 6.89
CA ILE A 225 -5.05 -18.17 5.74
C ILE A 225 -5.76 -18.81 4.54
N ASP A 226 -6.79 -19.63 4.79
CA ASP A 226 -7.53 -20.33 3.73
C ASP A 226 -8.37 -19.33 2.93
N THR A 227 -8.99 -18.36 3.59
CA THR A 227 -9.72 -17.30 2.90
C THR A 227 -8.79 -16.45 2.04
N ILE A 228 -7.57 -16.13 2.50
CA ILE A 228 -6.59 -15.39 1.70
C ILE A 228 -6.15 -16.21 0.49
N ALA A 229 -5.73 -17.46 0.70
CA ALA A 229 -5.28 -18.36 -0.36
C ALA A 229 -6.39 -18.62 -1.39
N SER A 230 -7.63 -18.87 -0.94
CA SER A 230 -8.78 -19.06 -1.83
C SER A 230 -9.09 -17.81 -2.65
N THR A 231 -8.92 -16.61 -2.07
CA THR A 231 -9.10 -15.35 -2.78
C THR A 231 -8.06 -15.19 -3.89
N ILE A 232 -6.78 -15.42 -3.57
CA ILE A 232 -5.69 -15.37 -4.57
C ILE A 232 -5.97 -16.42 -5.66
N GLN A 233 -6.29 -17.66 -5.30
CA GLN A 233 -6.55 -18.74 -6.24
C GLN A 233 -7.70 -18.44 -7.20
N LYS A 234 -8.83 -17.90 -6.69
CA LYS A 234 -10.03 -17.65 -7.49
C LYS A 234 -9.94 -16.41 -8.35
N THR A 235 -9.20 -15.41 -7.91
CA THR A 235 -9.18 -14.09 -8.56
C THR A 235 -7.90 -13.81 -9.31
N GLY A 236 -6.81 -14.53 -9.03
CA GLY A 236 -5.46 -14.20 -9.48
C GLY A 236 -4.86 -12.95 -8.82
N LYS A 237 -5.62 -12.23 -7.99
CA LYS A 237 -5.22 -10.94 -7.42
C LYS A 237 -4.48 -11.10 -6.11
N ALA A 238 -3.55 -10.17 -5.88
CA ALA A 238 -2.90 -10.05 -4.59
C ALA A 238 -3.84 -9.48 -3.51
N VAL A 239 -3.54 -9.82 -2.26
CA VAL A 239 -4.30 -9.40 -1.08
C VAL A 239 -3.41 -8.57 -0.16
N MET A 240 -3.90 -7.42 0.29
CA MET A 240 -3.24 -6.62 1.32
C MET A 240 -3.40 -7.36 2.65
N VAL A 241 -2.29 -7.66 3.31
CA VAL A 241 -2.31 -8.28 4.64
C VAL A 241 -1.39 -7.51 5.58
N TRP A 242 -1.85 -7.28 6.81
CA TRP A 242 -1.08 -6.54 7.81
C TRP A 242 -0.72 -7.44 8.97
N TYR A 243 0.48 -7.25 9.51
CA TYR A 243 0.98 -7.99 10.65
C TYR A 243 1.57 -7.05 11.71
N TRP A 244 1.53 -7.51 12.96
CA TRP A 244 2.24 -6.92 14.10
C TRP A 244 3.24 -7.92 14.67
N TRP A 245 4.35 -7.47 15.24
CA TRP A 245 5.46 -8.35 15.66
C TRP A 245 6.52 -7.64 16.53
N ASN A 246 7.47 -8.43 17.03
CA ASN A 246 8.81 -7.95 17.44
C ASN A 246 9.87 -8.26 16.37
N TYR A 247 10.86 -7.37 16.17
CA TYR A 247 11.69 -7.35 14.95
C TYR A 247 12.35 -8.68 14.61
N ASP A 248 12.77 -9.43 15.61
CA ASP A 248 13.43 -10.72 15.46
C ASP A 248 12.45 -11.88 15.12
N GLU A 249 11.14 -11.64 15.16
CA GLU A 249 10.11 -12.48 14.56
C GLU A 249 9.96 -12.23 13.05
N TRP A 250 10.12 -10.98 12.60
CA TRP A 250 9.80 -10.57 11.22
C TRP A 250 10.99 -10.51 10.28
N ASP A 251 12.14 -9.99 10.72
CA ASP A 251 13.30 -9.77 9.84
C ASP A 251 14.11 -11.05 9.57
N ILE A 252 13.40 -12.10 9.19
CA ILE A 252 13.88 -13.43 8.80
C ILE A 252 13.05 -13.92 7.59
N ASN A 253 13.58 -14.90 6.86
CA ASN A 253 12.96 -15.40 5.62
C ASN A 253 11.54 -15.97 5.82
N VAL A 254 11.33 -16.61 6.97
CA VAL A 254 10.07 -17.23 7.36
C VAL A 254 9.75 -16.73 8.76
N PRO A 255 8.90 -15.70 8.92
CA PRO A 255 8.55 -15.19 10.22
C PRO A 255 8.04 -16.26 11.18
N THR A 256 8.50 -16.22 12.43
CA THR A 256 8.19 -17.22 13.45
C THR A 256 7.76 -16.54 14.74
N ILE A 257 6.78 -17.15 15.43
CA ILE A 257 6.35 -16.69 16.75
C ILE A 257 7.45 -17.01 17.78
N LYS A 258 7.98 -15.96 18.40
CA LYS A 258 8.91 -16.03 19.53
C LYS A 258 8.32 -15.51 20.83
N TYR A 259 7.30 -14.66 20.73
CA TYR A 259 6.63 -14.05 21.87
C TYR A 259 5.14 -14.40 21.88
N PRO A 260 4.75 -15.57 22.41
CA PRO A 260 3.35 -16.04 22.37
C PRO A 260 2.37 -15.05 23.02
N ASP A 261 2.80 -14.37 24.08
CA ASP A 261 1.98 -13.41 24.84
C ASP A 261 1.99 -11.98 24.28
N LEU A 262 2.69 -11.75 23.17
CA LEU A 262 2.73 -10.43 22.52
C LEU A 262 1.33 -10.04 22.06
N THR A 263 0.95 -8.79 22.26
CA THR A 263 -0.34 -8.23 21.83
C THR A 263 -0.14 -7.12 20.80
N PRO A 264 -1.16 -6.76 19.99
CA PRO A 264 -1.04 -5.64 19.06
C PRO A 264 -0.63 -4.31 19.71
N GLU A 265 -0.98 -4.10 20.99
CA GLU A 265 -0.67 -2.90 21.77
C GLU A 265 0.78 -2.87 22.24
N THR A 266 1.36 -4.05 22.50
CA THR A 266 2.73 -4.20 23.02
C THR A 266 3.75 -4.53 21.92
N ALA A 267 3.30 -4.90 20.74
CA ALA A 267 4.13 -5.13 19.57
C ALA A 267 4.78 -3.83 19.06
N ILE A 268 6.09 -3.90 18.84
CA ILE A 268 6.91 -2.76 18.38
C ILE A 268 6.78 -2.53 16.86
N GLY A 269 6.49 -3.59 16.10
CA GLY A 269 6.36 -3.55 14.65
C GLY A 269 4.91 -3.66 14.19
N ARG A 270 4.53 -2.85 13.20
CA ARG A 270 3.32 -3.03 12.38
C ARG A 270 3.65 -2.73 10.93
N HIS A 271 3.11 -3.51 10.01
CA HIS A 271 3.42 -3.33 8.59
C HIS A 271 2.35 -3.88 7.67
N SER A 272 2.36 -3.32 6.47
CA SER A 272 1.50 -3.73 5.38
C SER A 272 2.33 -4.36 4.27
N VAL A 273 1.91 -5.54 3.81
CA VAL A 273 2.53 -6.26 2.69
C VAL A 273 1.47 -6.78 1.73
N ALA A 274 1.90 -7.18 0.53
CA ALA A 274 1.04 -7.81 -0.46
C ALA A 274 1.27 -9.32 -0.45
N ALA A 275 0.26 -10.11 -0.11
CA ALA A 275 0.25 -11.55 -0.37
C ALA A 275 -0.06 -11.79 -1.85
N VAL A 276 0.92 -12.33 -2.57
CA VAL A 276 0.86 -12.49 -4.03
C VAL A 276 0.64 -13.94 -4.46
N ASP A 277 0.95 -14.90 -3.58
CA ASP A 277 0.78 -16.32 -3.86
C ASP A 277 0.59 -17.12 -2.55
N PHE A 278 0.35 -18.42 -2.66
CA PHE A 278 0.22 -19.35 -1.55
C PHE A 278 0.90 -20.69 -1.87
N THR A 279 1.32 -21.41 -0.83
CA THR A 279 2.04 -22.67 -0.99
C THR A 279 1.92 -23.57 0.23
N LEU A 280 2.50 -24.77 0.15
CA LEU A 280 2.82 -25.60 1.30
C LEU A 280 4.31 -25.48 1.61
N TYR A 281 4.64 -24.92 2.76
CA TYR A 281 6.01 -24.85 3.27
C TYR A 281 6.17 -25.81 4.43
N GLN A 282 7.04 -26.83 4.28
CA GLN A 282 7.23 -27.87 5.29
C GLN A 282 5.91 -28.53 5.73
N ASN A 283 5.04 -28.85 4.77
CA ASN A 283 3.70 -29.40 4.98
C ASN A 283 2.72 -28.50 5.76
N LYS A 284 3.03 -27.22 5.94
CA LYS A 284 2.13 -26.21 6.50
C LYS A 284 1.67 -25.24 5.43
N LYS A 285 0.42 -24.79 5.52
CA LYS A 285 -0.09 -23.73 4.65
C LYS A 285 0.71 -22.46 4.85
N ALA A 286 1.02 -21.79 3.75
CA ALA A 286 1.78 -20.55 3.77
C ALA A 286 1.34 -19.59 2.66
N LEU A 287 1.53 -18.30 2.91
CA LEU A 287 1.43 -17.25 1.90
C LEU A 287 2.84 -16.83 1.47
N ILE A 288 2.99 -16.51 0.20
CA ILE A 288 4.15 -15.77 -0.31
C ILE A 288 3.78 -14.30 -0.34
N ILE A 289 4.52 -13.49 0.41
CA ILE A 289 4.32 -12.04 0.45
C ILE A 289 5.49 -11.32 -0.20
N GLU A 290 5.21 -10.17 -0.81
CA GLU A 290 6.22 -9.19 -1.20
C GLU A 290 6.26 -8.03 -0.19
N ASP A 291 7.45 -7.78 0.34
CA ASP A 291 7.76 -6.76 1.33
C ASP A 291 8.34 -5.51 0.64
N SER A 292 8.13 -4.34 1.25
CA SER A 292 8.64 -3.06 0.78
C SER A 292 9.98 -2.67 1.43
N TRP A 293 10.64 -3.60 2.13
CA TRP A 293 11.95 -3.40 2.78
C TRP A 293 13.16 -3.62 1.87
N SER A 294 12.98 -3.56 0.55
CA SER A 294 13.99 -3.85 -0.47
C SER A 294 14.38 -5.33 -0.61
N LYS A 295 15.07 -5.64 -1.72
CA LYS A 295 15.58 -6.97 -2.03
C LYS A 295 16.60 -7.53 -1.04
N ASN A 296 17.15 -6.71 -0.14
CA ASN A 296 18.16 -7.15 0.82
C ASN A 296 17.55 -7.81 2.07
N HIS A 297 16.22 -7.79 2.21
CA HIS A 297 15.50 -8.36 3.34
C HIS A 297 14.69 -9.58 2.91
N GLY A 298 14.55 -10.55 3.81
CA GLY A 298 13.90 -11.83 3.50
C GLY A 298 14.58 -12.56 2.33
N ILE A 299 13.77 -13.22 1.51
CA ILE A 299 14.19 -13.93 0.30
C ILE A 299 14.01 -12.97 -0.89
N ASN A 300 15.02 -12.14 -1.16
CA ASN A 300 14.97 -11.12 -2.24
C ASN A 300 13.77 -10.16 -2.15
N GLY A 301 13.40 -9.73 -0.94
CA GLY A 301 12.24 -8.87 -0.69
C GLY A 301 10.94 -9.65 -0.51
N GLN A 302 10.97 -10.98 -0.55
CA GLN A 302 9.82 -11.84 -0.24
C GLN A 302 9.95 -12.49 1.13
N ARG A 303 8.81 -12.89 1.71
CA ARG A 303 8.78 -13.73 2.92
C ARG A 303 7.73 -14.83 2.77
N ILE A 304 7.96 -15.95 3.44
CA ILE A 304 7.00 -17.04 3.54
C ILE A 304 6.27 -16.90 4.88
N ILE A 305 4.99 -16.57 4.85
CA ILE A 305 4.18 -16.43 6.05
C ILE A 305 3.43 -17.73 6.30
N THR A 306 3.80 -18.47 7.33
CA THR A 306 3.12 -19.72 7.70
C THR A 306 1.76 -19.46 8.35
N GLU A 307 0.89 -20.47 8.34
CA GLU A 307 -0.41 -20.45 9.04
C GLU A 307 -0.27 -20.11 10.53
N ASP A 308 0.76 -20.64 11.21
CA ASP A 308 1.03 -20.35 12.62
C ASP A 308 1.28 -18.85 12.86
N PHE A 309 2.06 -18.21 11.98
CA PHE A 309 2.33 -16.78 12.09
C PHE A 309 1.11 -15.96 11.69
N HIS A 310 0.45 -16.32 10.58
CA HIS A 310 -0.71 -15.60 10.06
C HIS A 310 -1.86 -15.59 11.05
N SER A 311 -2.21 -16.74 11.62
CA SER A 311 -3.31 -16.89 12.57
C SER A 311 -3.11 -16.09 13.87
N GLN A 312 -1.86 -15.81 14.25
CA GLN A 312 -1.56 -15.03 15.45
C GLN A 312 -1.39 -13.55 15.16
N ARG A 313 -0.60 -13.19 14.14
CA ARG A 313 -0.13 -11.83 13.89
C ARG A 313 -0.95 -11.04 12.88
N ASN A 314 -1.81 -11.67 12.09
CA ASN A 314 -2.63 -10.93 11.12
C ASN A 314 -3.73 -10.12 11.84
N PHE A 315 -3.90 -8.87 11.42
CA PHE A 315 -4.92 -7.97 11.99
C PHE A 315 -5.66 -7.13 10.96
N PHE A 316 -5.33 -7.25 9.68
CA PHE A 316 -6.08 -6.65 8.58
C PHE A 316 -5.84 -7.45 7.30
N ALA A 317 -6.89 -7.61 6.51
CA ALA A 317 -6.82 -8.22 5.18
C ALA A 317 -7.85 -7.57 4.24
N ALA A 318 -7.45 -7.21 3.02
CA ALA A 318 -8.37 -6.67 2.02
C ALA A 318 -7.84 -6.82 0.59
N TYR A 319 -8.73 -6.85 -0.40
CA TYR A 319 -8.35 -6.91 -1.82
C TYR A 319 -9.33 -6.12 -2.70
N PRO A 320 -8.91 -5.69 -3.91
CA PRO A 320 -9.75 -4.90 -4.79
C PRO A 320 -10.76 -5.77 -5.56
N ILE A 321 -11.98 -5.26 -5.71
CA ILE A 321 -12.90 -5.72 -6.76
C ILE A 321 -12.38 -5.16 -8.10
N ASN A 322 -12.66 -5.85 -9.22
CA ASN A 322 -12.16 -5.48 -10.56
C ASN A 322 -12.27 -3.95 -10.83
N PHE A 323 -11.36 -3.43 -11.65
CA PHE A 323 -11.46 -2.09 -12.21
C PHE A 323 -12.84 -1.88 -12.87
N GLN A 324 -13.34 -0.64 -12.85
CA GLN A 324 -14.55 -0.27 -13.59
C GLN A 324 -14.25 -0.17 -15.10
N PHE A 325 -13.85 -1.26 -15.75
CA PHE A 325 -13.98 -1.44 -17.19
C PHE A 325 -14.07 -2.93 -17.47
N GLU A 326 -15.29 -3.39 -17.72
CA GLU A 326 -15.64 -4.31 -18.81
C GLU A 326 -17.16 -4.50 -18.76
N ASP A 327 -17.81 -4.09 -19.84
CA ASP A 327 -19.18 -4.48 -20.14
C ASP A 327 -19.30 -5.99 -19.94
N SER A 328 -20.22 -6.40 -19.06
CA SER A 328 -20.37 -7.78 -18.67
C SER A 328 -20.59 -8.65 -19.91
N THR A 329 -19.72 -9.63 -20.12
CA THR A 329 -19.92 -10.75 -21.05
C THR A 329 -21.05 -11.68 -20.63
N THR A 330 -21.86 -11.30 -19.64
CA THR A 330 -23.09 -12.02 -19.32
C THR A 330 -24.09 -11.78 -20.45
N VAL A 331 -24.55 -12.87 -21.06
CA VAL A 331 -25.66 -12.81 -22.02
C VAL A 331 -26.86 -12.19 -21.31
N LYS A 332 -27.43 -11.12 -21.90
CA LYS A 332 -28.65 -10.46 -21.39
C LYS A 332 -29.74 -11.52 -21.16
N PRO A 333 -30.20 -11.74 -19.91
CA PRO A 333 -31.25 -12.71 -19.67
C PRO A 333 -32.56 -12.28 -20.37
N SER A 334 -33.21 -13.22 -21.05
CA SER A 334 -34.55 -12.99 -21.60
C SER A 334 -35.58 -13.62 -20.67
N TYR A 335 -36.27 -12.80 -19.88
CA TYR A 335 -37.31 -13.26 -18.94
C TYR A 335 -38.37 -12.20 -18.67
N THR A 336 -39.58 -12.63 -18.30
CA THR A 336 -40.68 -11.76 -17.84
C THR A 336 -41.08 -12.16 -16.42
N PHE A 337 -40.82 -11.28 -15.45
CA PHE A 337 -41.18 -11.46 -14.05
C PHE A 337 -42.69 -11.28 -13.84
N ASN A 338 -43.34 -12.35 -13.38
CA ASN A 338 -44.77 -12.37 -13.09
C ASN A 338 -45.08 -12.31 -11.59
N ASN A 339 -44.14 -12.72 -10.74
CA ASN A 339 -44.33 -12.83 -9.31
C ASN A 339 -43.47 -11.83 -8.54
N ASP A 340 -44.03 -11.26 -7.48
CA ASP A 340 -43.26 -10.40 -6.58
C ASP A 340 -42.27 -11.26 -5.79
N LEU A 341 -41.01 -10.81 -5.73
CA LEU A 341 -39.95 -11.50 -5.01
C LEU A 341 -39.61 -10.73 -3.74
N LYS A 342 -39.29 -11.43 -2.65
CA LYS A 342 -39.05 -10.78 -1.35
C LYS A 342 -37.96 -11.48 -0.54
N TYR A 343 -37.39 -10.70 0.37
CA TYR A 343 -36.40 -11.16 1.33
C TYR A 343 -36.91 -12.39 2.09
N GLY A 344 -36.05 -13.39 2.23
CA GLY A 344 -36.37 -14.66 2.90
C GLY A 344 -36.76 -15.79 1.94
N MET A 345 -36.98 -15.52 0.65
CA MET A 345 -37.17 -16.59 -0.33
C MET A 345 -35.90 -17.42 -0.49
N THR A 346 -36.05 -18.75 -0.52
CA THR A 346 -34.95 -19.71 -0.69
C THR A 346 -35.17 -20.60 -1.90
N ASN A 347 -34.08 -20.96 -2.58
CA ASN A 347 -34.06 -21.86 -3.74
C ASN A 347 -35.13 -21.53 -4.81
N ASN A 348 -35.42 -20.24 -5.01
CA ASN A 348 -36.45 -19.79 -5.94
C ASN A 348 -35.86 -19.55 -7.34
N PRO A 349 -36.40 -20.19 -8.40
CA PRO A 349 -35.89 -20.02 -9.77
C PRO A 349 -35.97 -18.58 -10.31
N GLU A 350 -37.03 -17.82 -9.99
CA GLU A 350 -37.13 -16.42 -10.42
C GLU A 350 -36.12 -15.53 -9.70
N VAL A 351 -35.81 -15.80 -8.43
CA VAL A 351 -34.73 -15.09 -7.72
C VAL A 351 -33.38 -15.35 -8.38
N LYS A 352 -33.15 -16.56 -8.88
CA LYS A 352 -31.91 -16.89 -9.62
C LYS A 352 -31.80 -16.05 -10.90
N ILE A 353 -32.87 -15.96 -11.67
CA ILE A 353 -32.93 -15.13 -12.88
C ILE A 353 -32.78 -13.63 -12.55
N LEU A 354 -33.38 -13.17 -11.44
CA LEU A 354 -33.20 -11.80 -10.95
C LEU A 354 -31.73 -11.52 -10.63
N GLN A 355 -31.03 -12.45 -9.97
CA GLN A 355 -29.59 -12.33 -9.69
C GLN A 355 -28.78 -12.25 -10.99
N ASP A 356 -29.10 -13.07 -12.00
CA ASP A 356 -28.45 -13.03 -13.31
C ASP A 356 -28.70 -11.70 -14.06
N ALA A 357 -29.93 -11.18 -14.02
CA ALA A 357 -30.26 -9.88 -14.60
C ALA A 357 -29.53 -8.75 -13.89
N LEU A 358 -29.46 -8.78 -12.56
CA LEU A 358 -28.73 -7.78 -11.78
C LEU A 358 -27.21 -7.86 -12.02
N LYS A 359 -26.65 -9.05 -12.31
CA LYS A 359 -25.25 -9.19 -12.76
C LYS A 359 -25.04 -8.50 -14.09
N TYR A 360 -25.90 -8.77 -15.06
CA TYR A 360 -25.87 -8.12 -16.38
C TYR A 360 -25.91 -6.59 -16.28
N PHE A 361 -26.75 -6.05 -15.41
CA PHE A 361 -26.84 -4.61 -15.21
C PHE A 361 -25.78 -4.03 -14.24
N GLY A 362 -24.86 -4.85 -13.73
CA GLY A 362 -23.75 -4.43 -12.87
C GLY A 362 -24.11 -4.13 -11.41
N PHE A 363 -25.25 -4.62 -10.92
CA PHE A 363 -25.72 -4.41 -9.54
C PHE A 363 -25.49 -5.61 -8.63
N PHE A 364 -25.18 -6.78 -9.19
CA PHE A 364 -24.88 -8.01 -8.45
C PHE A 364 -23.48 -8.53 -8.84
N PRO A 365 -22.69 -9.07 -7.90
CA PRO A 365 -21.33 -9.52 -8.21
C PRO A 365 -21.32 -10.67 -9.22
N VAL A 366 -20.57 -10.50 -10.32
CA VAL A 366 -20.47 -11.51 -11.39
C VAL A 366 -19.82 -12.82 -10.93
N ASN A 367 -18.94 -12.75 -9.93
CA ASN A 367 -18.23 -13.87 -9.34
C ASN A 367 -19.00 -14.59 -8.22
N THR A 368 -20.24 -14.18 -7.93
CA THR A 368 -21.09 -14.86 -6.93
C THR A 368 -22.14 -15.70 -7.63
N ASP A 369 -22.29 -16.97 -7.27
CA ASP A 369 -23.31 -17.83 -7.88
C ASP A 369 -24.74 -17.29 -7.68
N SER A 370 -25.56 -17.44 -8.71
CA SER A 370 -27.00 -17.16 -8.61
C SER A 370 -27.66 -18.36 -7.93
N THR A 371 -27.87 -18.24 -6.61
CA THR A 371 -28.34 -19.31 -5.73
C THR A 371 -29.86 -19.45 -5.71
N GLY A 372 -30.61 -18.44 -6.16
CA GLY A 372 -32.06 -18.39 -5.97
C GLY A 372 -32.48 -18.01 -4.54
N ASN A 373 -31.53 -17.58 -3.71
CA ASN A 373 -31.79 -17.10 -2.35
C ASN A 373 -31.87 -15.57 -2.31
N TYR A 374 -32.97 -15.05 -1.77
CA TYR A 374 -33.19 -13.61 -1.61
C TYR A 374 -32.82 -13.19 -0.19
N PHE A 375 -31.53 -12.92 0.03
CA PHE A 375 -31.00 -12.43 1.31
C PHE A 375 -30.27 -11.09 1.16
N GLY A 376 -29.41 -10.73 2.12
CA GLY A 376 -28.81 -9.39 2.22
C GLY A 376 -28.09 -8.92 0.96
N LEU A 377 -27.37 -9.82 0.27
CA LEU A 377 -26.68 -9.47 -0.98
C LEU A 377 -27.67 -9.14 -2.11
N THR A 378 -28.69 -9.98 -2.31
CA THR A 378 -29.75 -9.77 -3.30
C THR A 378 -30.54 -8.49 -2.98
N ALA A 379 -30.91 -8.27 -1.72
CA ALA A 379 -31.64 -7.08 -1.30
C ALA A 379 -30.86 -5.79 -1.56
N LYS A 380 -29.56 -5.78 -1.24
CA LYS A 380 -28.67 -4.64 -1.52
C LYS A 380 -28.57 -4.37 -3.02
N ALA A 381 -28.43 -5.42 -3.84
CA ALA A 381 -28.38 -5.30 -5.29
C ALA A 381 -29.69 -4.74 -5.87
N VAL A 382 -30.85 -5.25 -5.40
CA VAL A 382 -32.17 -4.77 -5.80
C VAL A 382 -32.38 -3.31 -5.41
N TYR A 383 -32.01 -2.92 -4.18
CA TYR A 383 -32.09 -1.53 -3.74
C TYR A 383 -31.28 -0.59 -4.65
N ASN A 384 -30.00 -0.92 -4.90
CA ASN A 384 -29.14 -0.09 -5.75
C ASN A 384 -29.70 0.03 -7.19
N TRP A 385 -30.25 -1.07 -7.71
CA TRP A 385 -30.91 -1.08 -9.02
C TRP A 385 -32.19 -0.23 -9.02
N GLN A 386 -33.05 -0.35 -8.01
CA GLN A 386 -34.29 0.44 -7.86
C GLN A 386 -33.99 1.94 -7.79
N VAL A 387 -32.95 2.33 -7.04
CA VAL A 387 -32.51 3.72 -6.92
C VAL A 387 -31.99 4.25 -8.26
N LYS A 388 -31.12 3.49 -8.95
CA LYS A 388 -30.57 3.92 -10.24
C LYS A 388 -31.64 4.09 -11.31
N TYR A 389 -32.66 3.23 -11.34
CA TYR A 389 -33.75 3.30 -12.31
C TYR A 389 -35.00 4.05 -11.82
N GLN A 390 -34.93 4.69 -10.65
CA GLN A 390 -36.00 5.52 -10.10
C GLN A 390 -37.37 4.81 -10.09
N VAL A 391 -37.38 3.55 -9.65
CA VAL A 391 -38.56 2.67 -9.71
C VAL A 391 -39.71 3.16 -8.80
N ALA A 392 -39.37 3.87 -7.73
CA ALA A 392 -40.29 4.50 -6.78
C ALA A 392 -39.59 5.71 -6.11
N PRO A 393 -40.31 6.58 -5.37
CA PRO A 393 -39.70 7.66 -4.58
C PRO A 393 -38.60 7.16 -3.63
N ILE A 394 -37.56 7.96 -3.44
CA ILE A 394 -36.37 7.54 -2.68
C ILE A 394 -36.70 7.22 -1.22
N GLU A 395 -37.68 7.89 -0.64
CA GLU A 395 -38.18 7.67 0.72
C GLU A 395 -38.77 6.26 0.88
N GLU A 396 -39.54 5.81 -0.11
CA GLU A 396 -40.13 4.46 -0.14
C GLU A 396 -39.04 3.40 -0.32
N LEU A 397 -38.10 3.62 -1.23
CA LEU A 397 -36.98 2.72 -1.46
C LEU A 397 -36.08 2.58 -0.22
N ASN A 398 -35.84 3.69 0.48
CA ASN A 398 -35.09 3.71 1.74
C ASN A 398 -35.78 2.91 2.84
N ALA A 399 -37.12 2.97 2.92
CA ALA A 399 -37.90 2.21 3.90
C ALA A 399 -37.85 0.70 3.61
N LEU A 400 -37.92 0.32 2.33
CA LEU A 400 -37.95 -1.09 1.91
C LEU A 400 -36.55 -1.72 1.86
N GLN A 401 -35.48 -0.93 1.67
CA GLN A 401 -34.09 -1.38 1.58
C GLN A 401 -33.89 -2.54 0.60
N GLY A 402 -34.62 -2.54 -0.52
CA GLY A 402 -34.57 -3.59 -1.55
C GLY A 402 -35.03 -4.97 -1.07
N LYS A 403 -35.71 -5.07 0.08
CA LYS A 403 -36.28 -6.33 0.58
C LYS A 403 -37.47 -6.83 -0.24
N VAL A 404 -37.99 -6.01 -1.16
CA VAL A 404 -39.12 -6.34 -2.03
C VAL A 404 -38.81 -5.93 -3.46
N PHE A 405 -38.93 -6.89 -4.38
CA PHE A 405 -38.98 -6.70 -5.82
C PHE A 405 -40.44 -6.83 -6.26
N GLY A 406 -41.18 -5.72 -6.11
CA GLY A 406 -42.64 -5.67 -6.29
C GLY A 406 -43.08 -5.22 -7.68
N PRO A 407 -44.37 -4.86 -7.86
CA PRO A 407 -44.96 -4.61 -9.17
C PRO A 407 -44.22 -3.55 -10.01
N ALA A 408 -43.83 -2.41 -9.40
CA ALA A 408 -43.08 -1.37 -10.09
C ALA A 408 -41.70 -1.87 -10.57
N SER A 409 -41.03 -2.68 -9.75
CA SER A 409 -39.74 -3.30 -10.10
C SER A 409 -39.88 -4.29 -11.24
N ARG A 410 -40.95 -5.09 -11.25
CA ARG A 410 -41.24 -6.03 -12.33
C ARG A 410 -41.49 -5.30 -13.64
N VAL A 411 -42.32 -4.26 -13.64
CA VAL A 411 -42.59 -3.46 -14.85
C VAL A 411 -41.28 -2.93 -15.43
N LYS A 412 -40.44 -2.30 -14.60
CA LYS A 412 -39.18 -1.73 -15.10
C LYS A 412 -38.17 -2.78 -15.55
N MET A 413 -38.00 -3.86 -14.81
CA MET A 413 -37.08 -4.93 -15.20
C MET A 413 -37.55 -5.64 -16.48
N ASN A 414 -38.85 -5.90 -16.63
CA ASN A 414 -39.40 -6.50 -17.84
C ASN A 414 -39.21 -5.59 -19.05
N GLU A 415 -39.36 -4.28 -18.90
CA GLU A 415 -39.02 -3.29 -19.93
C GLU A 415 -37.54 -3.39 -20.34
N LEU A 416 -36.63 -3.44 -19.36
CA LEU A 416 -35.19 -3.51 -19.59
C LEU A 416 -34.75 -4.85 -20.21
N LEU A 417 -35.43 -5.96 -19.91
CA LEU A 417 -35.07 -7.30 -20.39
C LEU A 417 -35.70 -7.67 -21.73
N LYS A 418 -36.70 -6.93 -22.23
CA LYS A 418 -37.21 -7.13 -23.59
C LYS A 418 -36.06 -7.01 -24.61
N VAL A 419 -36.00 -7.97 -25.52
CA VAL A 419 -35.14 -7.92 -26.71
C VAL A 419 -35.82 -6.95 -27.68
N GLY A 420 -35.09 -5.92 -28.12
CA GLY A 420 -35.52 -5.03 -29.19
C GLY A 420 -35.36 -5.69 -30.55
#